data_AF-A0A6A6D8Q1-F1
#
_entry.id   AF-A0A6A6D8Q1-F1
#
_cell.length_a   1.000
_cell.length_b   1.000
_cell.length_c   1.000
_cell.angle_alpha   90.00
_cell.angle_beta   90.00
_cell.angle_gamma   90.00
#
_symmetry.space_group_name_H-M   'P 1'
#
loop_
_entity.id
_entity.type
_entity.pdbx_description
1 polymer ?
#
loop_
_entity_poly.entity_id
_entity_poly.type
_entity_poly.pdbx_seq_one_letter_code
_entity_poly.pdbx_strand_id
1 'polypeptide(L)'
;NLSHAFEVTDMVVEATPQDHPDRAACLNNVGNWLGTRSDRTGSMHGFNRAVEVADMAVEATPQDHPDRAGRLNNLGYWLGRRFERTKAIGDLERSIFSFRQGWECRSAPPSIRIRLAREVASYLASQSDWEEYHTRS
;
A
#
# COMPACT_ATOMS: atom_id res chain seq x y z
N ASN A 1 0.59 19.24 -16.66
CA ASN A 1 -0.79 18.91 -16.22
C ASN A 1 -0.76 17.54 -15.53
N LEU A 2 -1.88 17.02 -15.01
CA LEU A 2 -1.90 15.71 -14.32
C LEU A 2 -1.53 14.54 -15.24
N SER A 3 -1.97 14.57 -16.50
CA SER A 3 -1.71 13.52 -17.50
C SER A 3 -0.23 13.29 -17.75
N HIS A 4 0.54 14.36 -18.01
CA HIS A 4 1.99 14.28 -18.20
C HIS A 4 2.72 13.71 -16.98
N ALA A 5 2.19 13.94 -15.77
CA ALA A 5 2.76 13.43 -14.54
C ALA A 5 2.59 11.89 -14.43
N PHE A 6 1.48 11.35 -14.92
CA PHE A 6 1.24 9.91 -14.97
C PHE A 6 2.06 9.23 -16.08
N GLU A 7 2.13 9.86 -17.27
CA GLU A 7 2.97 9.39 -18.39
C GLU A 7 4.44 9.23 -17.98
N VAL A 8 5.00 10.24 -17.28
CA VAL A 8 6.39 10.16 -16.78
C VAL A 8 6.57 9.01 -15.79
N THR A 9 5.61 8.77 -14.89
CA THR A 9 5.71 7.65 -13.96
C THR A 9 5.60 6.29 -14.65
N ASP A 10 4.79 6.18 -15.70
CA ASP A 10 4.66 4.95 -16.47
C ASP A 10 5.96 4.64 -17.23
N MET A 11 6.56 5.65 -17.86
CA MET A 11 7.88 5.51 -18.48
C MET A 11 8.94 5.02 -17.48
N VAL A 12 8.93 5.51 -16.23
CA VAL A 12 9.88 5.06 -15.20
C VAL A 12 9.66 3.59 -14.83
N VAL A 13 8.40 3.17 -14.68
CA VAL A 13 8.02 1.78 -14.36
C VAL A 13 8.46 0.83 -15.47
N GLU A 14 8.27 1.24 -16.73
CA GLU A 14 8.62 0.46 -17.92
C GLU A 14 10.13 0.44 -18.19
N ALA A 15 10.82 1.54 -17.96
CA ALA A 15 12.26 1.66 -18.22
C ALA A 15 13.14 0.95 -17.19
N THR A 16 12.60 0.56 -16.04
CA THR A 16 13.36 -0.14 -14.99
C THR A 16 13.26 -1.65 -15.19
N PRO A 17 14.30 -2.38 -15.63
CA PRO A 17 14.21 -3.82 -15.92
C PRO A 17 13.77 -4.65 -14.71
N GLN A 18 13.08 -5.78 -14.95
CA GLN A 18 12.51 -6.61 -13.89
C GLN A 18 13.55 -7.17 -12.91
N ASP A 19 14.75 -7.43 -13.40
CA ASP A 19 15.91 -7.94 -12.67
C ASP A 19 16.82 -6.84 -12.11
N HIS A 20 16.47 -5.56 -12.30
CA HIS A 20 17.27 -4.46 -11.79
C HIS A 20 17.24 -4.43 -10.26
N PRO A 21 18.40 -4.38 -9.57
CA PRO A 21 18.48 -4.48 -8.12
C PRO A 21 17.67 -3.40 -7.39
N ASP A 22 17.62 -2.18 -7.96
CA ASP A 22 16.86 -1.07 -7.37
C ASP A 22 15.39 -0.99 -7.82
N ARG A 23 14.89 -1.93 -8.63
CA ARG A 23 13.53 -1.85 -9.19
C ARG A 23 12.49 -1.66 -8.10
N ALA A 24 12.54 -2.48 -7.06
CA ALA A 24 11.57 -2.43 -5.98
C ALA A 24 11.62 -1.11 -5.17
N ALA A 25 12.79 -0.48 -5.05
CA ALA A 25 12.93 0.82 -4.41
C ALA A 25 12.36 1.93 -5.30
N CYS A 26 12.66 1.91 -6.59
CA CYS A 26 12.13 2.84 -7.58
C CYS A 26 10.60 2.80 -7.61
N LEU A 27 10.01 1.60 -7.77
CA LEU A 27 8.57 1.41 -7.80
C LEU A 27 7.90 1.91 -6.50
N ASN A 28 8.46 1.57 -5.34
CA ASN A 28 7.93 2.05 -4.07
C ASN A 28 7.88 3.58 -4.00
N ASN A 29 8.90 4.27 -4.50
CA ASN A 29 8.94 5.73 -4.52
C ASN A 29 7.92 6.32 -5.50
N VAL A 30 7.79 5.73 -6.68
CA VAL A 30 6.78 6.13 -7.69
C VAL A 30 5.37 5.95 -7.13
N GLY A 31 5.06 4.79 -6.56
CA GLY A 31 3.76 4.50 -5.95
C GLY A 31 3.39 5.49 -4.84
N ASN A 32 4.33 5.80 -3.95
CA ASN A 32 4.13 6.81 -2.90
C ASN A 32 3.89 8.22 -3.44
N TRP A 33 4.65 8.62 -4.44
CA TRP A 33 4.47 9.93 -5.07
C TRP A 33 3.09 10.03 -5.75
N LEU A 34 2.69 8.98 -6.48
CA LEU A 34 1.36 8.89 -7.10
C LEU A 34 0.25 8.98 -6.06
N GLY A 35 0.33 8.21 -4.99
CA GLY A 35 -0.66 8.21 -3.92
C GLY A 35 -0.77 9.58 -3.26
N THR A 36 0.36 10.22 -2.92
CA THR A 36 0.39 11.53 -2.27
C THR A 36 -0.22 12.60 -3.16
N ARG A 37 0.10 12.57 -4.45
CA ARG A 37 -0.47 13.52 -5.42
C ARG A 37 -1.96 13.29 -5.62
N SER A 38 -2.38 12.03 -5.70
CA SER A 38 -3.78 11.64 -5.87
C SER A 38 -4.61 12.03 -4.67
N ASP A 39 -4.05 11.94 -3.48
CA ASP A 39 -4.71 12.34 -2.27
C ASP A 39 -5.01 13.84 -2.22
N ARG A 40 -4.03 14.65 -2.62
CA ARG A 40 -4.20 16.11 -2.74
C ARG A 40 -5.17 16.53 -3.82
N THR A 41 -5.29 15.76 -4.90
CA THR A 41 -6.09 16.13 -6.09
C THR A 41 -7.45 15.43 -6.16
N GLY A 42 -7.68 14.42 -5.32
CA GLY A 42 -8.85 13.54 -5.42
C GLY A 42 -8.85 12.63 -6.65
N SER A 43 -7.71 12.43 -7.31
CA SER A 43 -7.63 11.63 -8.54
C SER A 43 -7.77 10.12 -8.24
N MET A 44 -8.94 9.55 -8.55
CA MET A 44 -9.15 8.10 -8.42
C MET A 44 -8.26 7.28 -9.36
N HIS A 45 -7.98 7.78 -10.56
CA HIS A 45 -7.03 7.14 -11.48
C HIS A 45 -5.64 7.05 -10.86
N GLY A 46 -5.16 8.12 -10.24
CA GLY A 46 -3.86 8.11 -9.60
C GLY A 46 -3.80 7.24 -8.34
N PHE A 47 -4.90 7.10 -7.59
CA PHE A 47 -4.97 6.11 -6.49
C PHE A 47 -4.89 4.68 -7.01
N ASN A 48 -5.58 4.35 -8.09
CA ASN A 48 -5.48 3.03 -8.71
C ASN A 48 -4.04 2.74 -9.13
N ARG A 49 -3.40 3.69 -9.79
CA ARG A 49 -2.01 3.55 -10.20
C ARG A 49 -1.03 3.43 -9.02
N ALA A 50 -1.26 4.18 -7.94
CA ALA A 50 -0.45 4.09 -6.73
C ALA A 50 -0.48 2.69 -6.11
N VAL A 51 -1.67 2.09 -6.02
CA VAL A 51 -1.85 0.71 -5.53
C VAL A 51 -1.16 -0.29 -6.45
N GLU A 52 -1.38 -0.20 -7.76
CA GLU A 52 -0.74 -1.08 -8.74
C GLU A 52 0.80 -1.03 -8.65
N VAL A 53 1.38 0.17 -8.58
CA VAL A 53 2.84 0.33 -8.51
C VAL A 53 3.38 -0.13 -7.14
N ALA A 54 2.62 0.06 -6.05
CA ALA A 54 2.98 -0.47 -4.75
C ALA A 54 2.94 -2.01 -4.72
N ASP A 55 1.96 -2.64 -5.38
CA ASP A 55 1.91 -4.09 -5.57
C ASP A 55 3.17 -4.58 -6.30
N MET A 56 3.52 -3.96 -7.44
CA MET A 56 4.74 -4.30 -8.19
C MET A 56 6.01 -4.15 -7.34
N ALA A 57 6.06 -3.15 -6.46
CA ALA A 57 7.20 -2.97 -5.55
C ALA A 57 7.30 -4.13 -4.55
N VAL A 58 6.18 -4.59 -4.00
CA VAL A 58 6.13 -5.76 -3.11
C VAL A 58 6.53 -7.02 -3.87
N GLU A 59 6.03 -7.24 -5.09
CA GLU A 59 6.37 -8.39 -5.92
C GLU A 59 7.86 -8.44 -6.29
N ALA A 60 8.46 -7.29 -6.61
CA ALA A 60 9.88 -7.18 -6.90
C ALA A 60 10.79 -7.31 -5.66
N THR A 61 10.23 -7.50 -4.47
CA THR A 61 10.99 -7.62 -3.23
C THR A 61 11.10 -9.08 -2.78
N PRO A 62 12.29 -9.66 -2.60
CA PRO A 62 12.43 -10.99 -2.02
C PRO A 62 11.74 -11.12 -0.65
N GLN A 63 11.19 -12.29 -0.35
CA GLN A 63 10.39 -12.53 0.86
C GLN A 63 11.18 -12.24 2.15
N ASP A 64 12.49 -12.47 2.13
CA ASP A 64 13.42 -12.31 3.24
C ASP A 64 14.12 -10.94 3.25
N HIS A 65 13.81 -10.04 2.32
CA HIS A 65 14.44 -8.72 2.25
C HIS A 65 13.98 -7.82 3.44
N PRO A 66 14.91 -7.11 4.12
CA PRO A 66 14.57 -6.29 5.30
C PRO A 66 13.55 -5.18 5.01
N ASP A 67 13.57 -4.63 3.79
CA ASP A 67 12.63 -3.56 3.39
C ASP A 67 11.23 -4.04 2.98
N ARG A 68 10.98 -5.35 2.89
CA ARG A 68 9.70 -5.89 2.42
C ARG A 68 8.53 -5.40 3.27
N ALA A 69 8.70 -5.38 4.59
CA ALA A 69 7.69 -4.87 5.52
C ALA A 69 7.38 -3.38 5.28
N GLY A 70 8.38 -2.57 4.92
CA GLY A 70 8.19 -1.16 4.59
C GLY A 70 7.37 -0.95 3.32
N ARG A 71 7.57 -1.81 2.30
CA ARG A 71 6.80 -1.77 1.05
C ARG A 71 5.36 -2.26 1.26
N LEU A 72 5.17 -3.33 2.03
CA LEU A 72 3.85 -3.81 2.44
C LEU A 72 3.06 -2.79 3.28
N ASN A 73 3.75 -2.03 4.14
CA ASN A 73 3.16 -0.89 4.85
C ASN A 73 2.60 0.15 3.87
N ASN A 74 3.35 0.51 2.83
CA ASN A 74 2.90 1.52 1.86
C ASN A 74 1.74 1.02 1.00
N LEU A 75 1.78 -0.25 0.57
CA LEU A 75 0.66 -0.88 -0.12
C LEU A 75 -0.60 -0.85 0.75
N GLY A 76 -0.51 -1.32 1.99
CA GLY A 76 -1.63 -1.33 2.91
C GLY A 76 -2.18 0.08 3.18
N TYR A 77 -1.30 1.08 3.31
CA TYR A 77 -1.69 2.47 3.47
C TYR A 77 -2.50 3.00 2.27
N TRP A 78 -2.01 2.82 1.03
CA TRP A 78 -2.72 3.32 -0.15
C TRP A 78 -4.05 2.60 -0.41
N LEU A 79 -4.11 1.30 -0.11
CA LEU A 79 -5.36 0.54 -0.11
C LEU A 79 -6.36 1.12 0.90
N GLY A 80 -5.92 1.43 2.12
CA GLY A 80 -6.76 2.09 3.14
C GLY A 80 -7.28 3.45 2.69
N ARG A 81 -6.42 4.29 2.10
CA ARG A 81 -6.84 5.59 1.53
C ARG A 81 -7.85 5.43 0.39
N ARG A 82 -7.70 4.40 -0.44
CA ARG A 82 -8.65 4.10 -1.52
C ARG A 82 -9.98 3.58 -0.96
N PHE A 83 -9.94 2.74 0.07
CA PHE A 83 -11.13 2.30 0.82
C PHE A 83 -11.89 3.46 1.43
N GLU A 84 -11.21 4.42 2.08
CA GLU A 84 -11.86 5.58 2.70
C GLU A 84 -12.76 6.35 1.72
N ARG A 85 -12.34 6.40 0.44
CA ARG A 85 -13.02 7.10 -0.65
C ARG A 85 -14.08 6.26 -1.36
N THR A 86 -13.84 4.96 -1.56
CA THR A 86 -14.70 4.08 -2.36
C THR A 86 -15.64 3.23 -1.54
N LYS A 87 -15.32 3.03 -0.25
CA LYS A 87 -15.93 2.04 0.65
C LYS A 87 -15.88 0.60 0.11
N ALA A 88 -14.96 0.32 -0.83
CA ALA A 88 -14.78 -1.02 -1.38
C ALA A 88 -14.11 -1.93 -0.35
N ILE A 89 -14.88 -2.86 0.23
CA ILE A 89 -14.40 -3.75 1.30
C ILE A 89 -13.18 -4.57 0.88
N GLY A 90 -13.06 -4.94 -0.40
CA GLY A 90 -11.88 -5.64 -0.90
C GLY A 90 -10.56 -4.86 -0.72
N ASP A 91 -10.60 -3.52 -0.74
CA ASP A 91 -9.41 -2.70 -0.44
C ASP A 91 -9.05 -2.73 1.04
N LEU A 92 -10.06 -2.72 1.92
CA LEU A 92 -9.86 -2.85 3.36
C LEU A 92 -9.24 -4.21 3.70
N GLU A 93 -9.78 -5.29 3.15
CA GLU A 93 -9.27 -6.65 3.36
C GLU A 93 -7.83 -6.78 2.86
N ARG A 94 -7.53 -6.27 1.67
CA ARG A 94 -6.15 -6.27 1.14
C ARG A 94 -5.21 -5.38 1.95
N SER A 95 -5.70 -4.27 2.52
CA SER A 95 -4.91 -3.41 3.41
C SER A 95 -4.48 -4.17 4.67
N ILE A 96 -5.44 -4.78 5.35
CA ILE A 96 -5.20 -5.61 6.54
C ILE A 96 -4.26 -6.77 6.21
N PHE A 97 -4.48 -7.44 5.08
CA PHE A 97 -3.64 -8.54 4.62
C PHE A 97 -2.19 -8.08 4.38
N SER A 98 -1.99 -6.92 3.77
CA SER A 98 -0.64 -6.35 3.54
C SER A 98 0.08 -6.06 4.85
N PHE A 99 -0.61 -5.46 5.83
CA PHE A 99 -0.03 -5.24 7.16
C PHE A 99 0.29 -6.56 7.88
N ARG A 100 -0.58 -7.57 7.75
CA ARG A 100 -0.36 -8.93 8.27
C ARG A 100 0.80 -9.66 7.59
N GLN A 101 1.12 -9.39 6.34
CA GLN A 101 2.35 -9.93 5.77
C GLN A 101 3.58 -9.18 6.32
N GLY A 102 3.47 -7.86 6.49
CA GLY A 102 4.62 -7.04 6.88
C GLY A 102 5.07 -7.24 8.34
N TRP A 103 4.16 -7.42 9.30
CA TRP A 103 4.55 -7.73 10.69
C TRP A 103 5.16 -9.14 10.84
N GLU A 104 4.90 -10.06 9.90
CA GLU A 104 5.45 -11.42 9.86
C GLU A 104 6.86 -11.48 9.24
N CYS A 105 7.30 -10.41 8.55
CA CYS A 105 8.62 -10.31 7.93
C CYS A 105 9.72 -10.29 9.01
N ARG A 106 10.26 -11.45 9.37
CA ARG A 106 11.24 -11.59 10.45
C ARG A 106 12.57 -10.85 10.21
N SER A 107 12.92 -10.64 8.94
CA SER A 107 14.10 -9.87 8.53
C SER A 107 13.93 -8.35 8.69
N ALA A 108 12.71 -7.85 8.85
CA ALA A 108 12.45 -6.43 9.02
C ALA A 108 12.76 -5.95 10.45
N PRO A 109 13.11 -4.66 10.63
CA PRO A 109 13.30 -4.06 11.95
C PRO A 109 12.07 -4.26 12.85
N PRO A 110 12.24 -4.61 14.14
CA PRO A 110 11.12 -4.81 15.07
C PRO A 110 10.15 -3.63 15.13
N SER A 111 10.65 -2.39 15.01
CA SER A 111 9.85 -1.17 15.02
C SER A 111 8.80 -1.14 13.92
N ILE A 112 9.16 -1.56 12.69
CA ILE A 112 8.24 -1.62 11.56
C ILE A 112 7.17 -2.70 11.79
N ARG A 113 7.59 -3.87 12.28
CA ARG A 113 6.66 -4.98 12.56
C ARG A 113 5.64 -4.61 13.63
N ILE A 114 6.09 -3.96 14.72
CA ILE A 114 5.22 -3.48 15.80
C ILE A 114 4.23 -2.44 15.28
N ARG A 115 4.67 -1.50 14.42
CA ARG A 115 3.78 -0.52 13.80
C ARG A 115 2.67 -1.22 13.01
N LEU A 116 3.03 -2.20 12.18
CA LEU A 116 2.07 -2.95 11.37
C LEU A 116 1.10 -3.80 12.20
N ALA A 117 1.58 -4.39 13.29
CA ALA A 117 0.74 -5.08 14.26
C ALA A 117 -0.36 -4.16 14.81
N ARG A 118 0.00 -2.91 15.11
CA ARG A 118 -0.92 -1.90 15.63
C ARG A 118 -1.96 -1.50 14.59
N GLU A 119 -1.57 -1.31 13.33
CA GLU A 119 -2.53 -1.04 12.25
C GLU A 119 -3.59 -2.15 12.18
N VAL A 120 -3.17 -3.41 12.13
CA VAL A 120 -4.10 -4.56 12.13
C VAL A 120 -5.04 -4.54 13.33
N ALA A 121 -4.51 -4.29 14.53
CA ALA A 121 -5.32 -4.23 15.75
C ALA A 121 -6.34 -3.08 15.70
N SER A 122 -5.95 -1.90 15.20
CA SER A 122 -6.86 -0.75 15.03
C SER A 122 -8.00 -1.07 14.07
N TYR A 123 -7.72 -1.74 12.94
CA TYR A 123 -8.77 -2.15 12.01
C TYR A 123 -9.73 -3.16 12.62
N LEU A 124 -9.22 -4.20 13.31
CA LEU A 124 -10.05 -5.21 13.94
C LEU A 124 -10.94 -4.63 15.04
N ALA A 125 -10.38 -3.74 15.88
CA ALA A 125 -11.16 -3.05 16.91
C ALA A 125 -12.29 -2.22 16.29
N SER A 126 -12.00 -1.48 15.21
CA SER A 126 -13.05 -0.70 14.53
C SER A 126 -14.14 -1.58 13.90
N GLN A 127 -13.82 -2.78 13.38
CA GLN A 127 -14.83 -3.68 12.83
C GLN A 127 -15.76 -4.24 13.91
N SER A 128 -15.23 -4.59 15.08
CA SER A 128 -16.05 -5.00 16.22
C SER A 128 -17.06 -3.91 16.62
N ASP A 129 -16.64 -2.64 16.59
CA ASP A 129 -17.53 -1.51 16.87
C ASP A 129 -18.61 -1.35 15.78
N TRP A 130 -18.27 -1.54 14.50
CA TRP A 130 -19.21 -1.46 13.38
C TRP A 130 -20.27 -2.57 13.42
N GLU A 131 -19.87 -3.82 13.71
CA GLU A 131 -20.78 -4.97 13.80
C GLU A 131 -21.72 -4.85 15.00
N GLU A 132 -21.23 -4.37 16.15
CA GLU A 132 -22.05 -4.14 17.36
C GLU A 132 -23.09 -3.01 17.15
N TYR A 133 -22.74 -1.97 16.37
CA TYR A 133 -23.66 -0.87 16.08
C TYR A 133 -24.82 -1.27 15.14
N HIS A 134 -24.60 -2.21 14.21
CA HIS A 134 -25.59 -2.61 13.19
C HIS A 134 -26.39 -3.86 13.57
N THR A 135 -26.00 -4.59 14.61
CA THR A 135 -26.82 -5.69 15.17
C THR A 135 -27.76 -5.23 16.29
N ARG A 136 -27.64 -3.98 16.77
CA ARG A 136 -28.50 -3.38 17.80
C ARG A 136 -29.61 -2.46 17.27
N SER A 137 -29.73 -2.28 15.96
CA SER A 137 -30.82 -1.52 15.29
C SER A 137 -31.87 -2.45 14.72
#